data_AF-A0A1Q3WM71-F1
#
_entry.id   AF-A0A1Q3WM71-F1
#
_cell.length_a   1.000
_cell.length_b   1.000
_cell.length_c   1.000
_cell.angle_alpha   90.00
_cell.angle_beta   90.00
_cell.angle_gamma   90.00
#
_symmetry.space_group_name_H-M   'P 1'
#
loop_
_entity.id
_entity.type
_entity.pdbx_description
1 polymer ?
#
loop_
_entity_poly.entity_id
_entity_poly.type
_entity_poly.pdbx_seq_one_letter_code
_entity_poly.pdbx_strand_id
1 'polypeptide(L)'
;MTTIRSRLLYVFLLQLSTVGFLLAQQTPDIRQVRWGFSPKQVKEAEKEKRTSSKAEKLVYARVPLINRTVGLEYGFNGDSLLSASYYYYTTASISEADVTAASNELEGLLREKYGPGKVKRVGELQTVNWLTPRTQITLSLGKVDRGWSMELMYLCRVCSGDPASKTNQAWKPLKEIPDL
;
A
#
# COMPACT_ATOMS: atom_id res chain seq x y z
N MET A 1 2.18 -55.68 6.40
CA MET A 1 1.79 -54.70 5.35
C MET A 1 1.25 -53.36 5.90
N THR A 2 1.39 -53.05 7.19
CA THR A 2 0.81 -51.84 7.83
C THR A 2 1.81 -50.68 8.00
N THR A 3 3.12 -50.95 8.03
CA THR A 3 4.17 -49.93 8.26
C THR A 3 4.47 -49.03 7.06
N ILE A 4 4.29 -49.53 5.83
CA ILE A 4 4.57 -48.77 4.60
C ILE A 4 3.52 -47.67 4.37
N ARG A 5 2.24 -47.96 4.67
CA ARG A 5 1.14 -46.99 4.54
C ARG A 5 1.27 -45.80 5.50
N SER A 6 1.71 -46.06 6.73
CA SER A 6 1.92 -45.01 7.74
C SER A 6 3.06 -44.06 7.35
N ARG A 7 4.17 -44.59 6.80
CA ARG A 7 5.30 -43.77 6.34
C ARG A 7 4.95 -42.85 5.16
N LEU A 8 4.13 -43.33 4.21
CA LEU A 8 3.66 -42.51 3.10
C LEU A 8 2.76 -41.35 3.55
N LEU A 9 1.91 -41.57 4.55
CA LEU A 9 1.06 -40.52 5.13
C LEU A 9 1.89 -39.40 5.78
N TYR A 10 2.96 -39.76 6.52
CA TYR A 10 3.84 -38.77 7.15
C TYR A 10 4.62 -37.95 6.13
N VAL A 11 5.13 -38.57 5.06
CA VAL A 11 5.82 -37.85 3.97
C VAL A 11 4.85 -36.89 3.27
N PHE A 12 3.61 -37.31 3.03
CA PHE A 12 2.58 -36.48 2.42
C PHE A 12 2.21 -35.27 3.30
N LEU A 13 2.03 -35.47 4.60
CA LEU A 13 1.76 -34.38 5.56
C LEU A 13 2.94 -33.40 5.67
N LEU A 14 4.18 -33.90 5.62
CA LEU A 14 5.37 -33.05 5.64
C LEU A 14 5.46 -32.20 4.36
N GLN A 15 5.17 -32.76 3.19
CA GLN A 15 5.12 -32.00 1.94
C GLN A 15 4.00 -30.96 1.90
N LEU A 16 2.80 -31.30 2.40
CA LEU A 16 1.70 -30.34 2.54
C LEU A 16 2.06 -29.14 3.42
N SER A 17 2.78 -29.37 4.51
CA SER A 17 3.23 -28.26 5.38
C SER A 17 4.21 -27.33 4.67
N THR A 18 5.16 -27.87 3.89
CA THR A 18 6.15 -27.04 3.18
C THR A 18 5.54 -26.17 2.07
N VAL A 19 4.49 -26.65 1.38
CA VAL A 19 3.79 -25.86 0.35
C VAL A 19 2.97 -24.73 0.97
N GLY A 20 2.34 -24.96 2.13
CA GLY A 20 1.58 -23.93 2.85
C GLY A 20 2.46 -22.76 3.33
N PHE A 21 3.67 -23.04 3.81
CA PHE A 21 4.60 -21.98 4.25
C PHE A 21 5.14 -21.13 3.10
N LEU A 22 5.31 -21.70 1.90
CA LEU A 22 5.78 -20.97 0.72
C LEU A 22 4.71 -20.03 0.16
N LEU A 23 3.44 -20.44 0.17
CA LEU A 23 2.33 -19.62 -0.33
C LEU A 23 2.03 -18.41 0.59
N ALA A 24 2.16 -18.57 1.91
CA ALA A 24 1.97 -17.47 2.87
C ALA A 24 3.06 -16.37 2.79
N GLN A 25 4.22 -16.68 2.20
CA GLN A 25 5.28 -15.69 1.95
C GLN A 25 5.09 -14.91 0.64
N GLN A 26 4.14 -15.30 -0.21
CA GLN A 26 4.09 -14.87 -1.61
C GLN A 26 2.94 -13.93 -1.96
N THR A 27 2.14 -13.41 -1.03
CA THR A 27 1.23 -12.31 -1.42
C THR A 27 2.07 -11.06 -1.71
N PRO A 28 2.20 -10.66 -3.00
CA PRO A 28 3.12 -9.59 -3.37
C PRO A 28 2.75 -8.33 -2.59
N ASP A 29 3.77 -7.63 -2.08
CA ASP A 29 3.52 -6.30 -1.51
C ASP A 29 3.10 -5.39 -2.66
N ILE A 30 1.98 -4.69 -2.48
CA ILE A 30 1.49 -3.73 -3.47
C ILE A 30 2.57 -2.67 -3.74
N ARG A 31 3.42 -2.42 -2.74
CA ARG A 31 4.61 -1.59 -2.82
C ARG A 31 5.79 -2.34 -3.44
N GLN A 32 6.37 -1.76 -4.49
CA GLN A 32 7.53 -2.32 -5.18
C GLN A 32 8.88 -1.93 -4.53
N VAL A 33 8.96 -0.75 -3.90
CA VAL A 33 10.19 -0.24 -3.26
C VAL A 33 10.34 -0.71 -1.80
N ARG A 34 11.57 -0.76 -1.28
CA ARG A 34 11.86 -1.19 0.10
C ARG A 34 12.11 0.00 1.03
N TRP A 35 11.90 -0.21 2.33
CA TRP A 35 12.29 0.77 3.33
C TRP A 35 13.80 0.93 3.37
N GLY A 36 14.28 2.14 3.66
CA GLY A 36 15.70 2.50 3.63
C GLY A 36 16.22 2.85 2.24
N PHE A 37 15.40 2.78 1.19
CA PHE A 37 15.79 3.29 -0.12
C PHE A 37 15.97 4.81 -0.08
N SER A 38 17.05 5.29 -0.68
CA SER A 38 17.27 6.72 -0.90
C SER A 38 16.44 7.24 -2.08
N PRO A 39 16.28 8.58 -2.22
CA PRO A 39 15.61 9.15 -3.37
C PRO A 39 16.21 8.70 -4.71
N LYS A 40 17.53 8.43 -4.76
CA LYS A 40 18.19 7.90 -5.95
C LYS A 40 17.76 6.47 -6.24
N GLN A 41 17.77 5.59 -5.23
CA GLN A 41 17.37 4.19 -5.40
C GLN A 41 15.89 4.04 -5.77
N VAL A 42 15.01 4.89 -5.24
CA VAL A 42 13.60 4.92 -5.65
C VAL A 42 13.46 5.30 -7.13
N LYS A 43 14.24 6.28 -7.61
CA LYS A 43 14.23 6.67 -9.03
C LYS A 43 14.71 5.56 -9.97
N GLU A 44 15.63 4.72 -9.50
CA GLU A 44 16.16 3.59 -10.28
C GLU A 44 15.21 2.38 -10.27
N ALA A 45 14.50 2.17 -9.14
CA ALA A 45 13.57 1.06 -8.99
C ALA A 45 12.23 1.32 -9.69
N GLU A 46 11.76 2.56 -9.70
CA GLU A 46 10.50 2.94 -10.33
C GLU A 46 10.69 3.10 -11.85
N LYS A 47 9.93 2.32 -12.63
CA LYS A 47 10.06 2.30 -14.10
C LYS A 47 9.38 3.50 -14.74
N GLU A 48 8.35 4.02 -14.07
CA GLU A 48 7.52 5.09 -14.61
C GLU A 48 8.21 6.44 -14.56
N LYS A 49 7.84 7.31 -15.50
CA LYS A 49 8.40 8.67 -15.54
C LYS A 49 7.81 9.49 -14.40
N ARG A 50 8.70 10.08 -13.60
CA ARG A 50 8.31 11.03 -12.54
C ARG A 50 7.63 12.28 -13.12
N THR A 51 6.61 12.75 -12.43
CA THR A 51 5.92 14.00 -12.75
C THR A 51 6.53 15.18 -12.00
N SER A 52 6.99 14.96 -10.76
CA SER A 52 7.63 16.00 -9.95
C SER A 52 8.72 15.42 -9.05
N SER A 53 9.73 16.25 -8.76
CA SER A 53 10.79 15.97 -7.80
C SER A 53 10.99 17.20 -6.93
N LYS A 54 10.66 17.10 -5.64
CA LYS A 54 11.02 18.07 -4.60
C LYS A 54 12.05 17.42 -3.66
N ALA A 55 12.70 18.22 -2.81
CA ALA A 55 13.77 17.72 -1.94
C ALA A 55 13.34 16.50 -1.10
N GLU A 56 12.11 16.49 -0.59
CA GLU A 56 11.59 15.46 0.32
C GLU A 56 10.54 14.55 -0.31
N LYS A 57 10.25 14.74 -1.61
CA LYS A 57 9.13 14.05 -2.29
C LYS A 57 9.43 13.70 -3.73
N LEU A 58 9.01 12.51 -4.13
CA LEU A 58 8.94 12.09 -5.53
C LEU A 58 7.49 11.76 -5.88
N VAL A 59 7.01 12.30 -7.00
CA VAL A 59 5.63 12.12 -7.44
C VAL A 59 5.60 11.52 -8.84
N TYR A 60 4.81 10.48 -9.00
CA TYR A 60 4.56 9.75 -10.24
C TYR A 60 3.07 9.75 -10.51
N ALA A 61 2.67 10.10 -11.73
CA ALA A 61 1.26 10.26 -12.06
C ALA A 61 0.57 9.02 -12.60
N ARG A 62 1.33 8.12 -13.21
CA ARG A 62 0.79 7.04 -14.03
C ARG A 62 1.40 5.71 -13.63
N VAL A 63 1.23 5.35 -12.35
CA VAL A 63 1.75 4.08 -11.85
C VAL A 63 0.68 3.00 -12.03
N PRO A 64 0.97 1.89 -12.74
CA PRO A 64 0.05 0.78 -12.81
C PRO A 64 -0.06 0.11 -11.44
N LEU A 65 -1.29 -0.02 -10.94
CA LEU A 65 -1.61 -0.71 -9.70
C LEU A 65 -2.78 -1.65 -9.96
N ILE A 66 -2.54 -2.96 -9.92
CA ILE A 66 -3.53 -3.99 -10.25
C ILE A 66 -4.01 -3.82 -11.70
N ASN A 67 -5.23 -3.33 -11.91
CA ASN A 67 -5.89 -3.16 -13.21
C ASN A 67 -6.19 -1.68 -13.53
N ARG A 68 -5.53 -0.75 -12.83
CA ARG A 68 -5.77 0.69 -12.96
C ARG A 68 -4.48 1.49 -12.90
N THR A 69 -4.59 2.75 -13.30
CA THR A 69 -3.52 3.74 -13.18
C THR A 69 -3.80 4.62 -11.98
N VAL A 70 -2.82 4.78 -11.10
CA VAL A 70 -2.92 5.60 -9.90
C VAL A 70 -1.78 6.61 -9.84
N GLY A 71 -1.99 7.66 -9.06
CA GLY A 71 -0.88 8.51 -8.63
C GLY A 71 -0.12 7.85 -7.48
N LEU A 72 1.18 8.12 -7.41
CA LEU A 72 2.07 7.62 -6.38
C LEU A 72 2.97 8.75 -5.88
N GLU A 73 2.97 8.96 -4.57
CA GLU A 73 3.87 9.87 -3.89
C GLU A 73 4.76 9.09 -2.92
N TYR A 74 6.08 9.26 -3.06
CA TYR A 74 7.05 8.82 -2.06
C TYR A 74 7.49 10.01 -1.20
N GLY A 75 7.44 9.84 0.12
CA GLY A 75 7.96 10.79 1.10
C GLY A 75 9.27 10.31 1.71
N PHE A 76 10.22 11.21 1.88
CA PHE A 76 11.55 10.92 2.43
C PHE A 76 11.80 11.68 3.73
N ASN A 77 12.52 11.05 4.64
CA ASN A 77 13.09 11.70 5.81
C ASN A 77 14.62 11.71 5.64
N GLY A 78 15.16 12.86 5.25
CA GLY A 78 16.54 12.93 4.76
C GLY A 78 16.74 11.98 3.57
N ASP A 79 17.69 11.07 3.69
CA ASP A 79 18.07 10.13 2.62
C ASP A 79 17.37 8.77 2.71
N SER A 80 16.32 8.64 3.52
CA SER A 80 15.60 7.38 3.72
C SER A 80 14.11 7.51 3.41
N LEU A 81 13.59 6.52 2.67
CA LEU A 81 12.17 6.42 2.38
C LEU A 81 11.35 6.30 3.67
N LEU A 82 10.42 7.24 3.86
CA LEU A 82 9.51 7.31 5.01
C LEU A 82 8.11 6.81 4.65
N SER A 83 7.58 7.19 3.48
CA SER A 83 6.22 6.85 3.08
C SER A 83 6.06 6.56 1.59
N ALA A 84 5.01 5.83 1.25
CA ALA A 84 4.51 5.64 -0.11
C ALA A 84 2.98 5.75 -0.08
N SER A 85 2.42 6.72 -0.79
CA SER A 85 0.98 6.97 -0.89
C SER A 85 0.51 6.77 -2.33
N TYR A 86 -0.36 5.78 -2.53
CA TYR A 86 -1.07 5.57 -3.79
C TYR A 86 -2.43 6.25 -3.70
N TYR A 87 -2.78 7.08 -4.68
CA TYR A 87 -4.03 7.83 -4.66
C TYR A 87 -4.81 7.69 -5.97
N TYR A 88 -6.12 7.56 -5.82
CA TYR A 88 -7.08 7.37 -6.90
C TYR A 88 -8.34 8.16 -6.59
N TYR A 89 -8.80 9.00 -7.50
CA TYR A 89 -9.89 9.94 -7.25
C TYR A 89 -10.79 10.12 -8.47
N THR A 90 -11.99 10.64 -8.24
CA THR A 90 -12.95 10.93 -9.31
C THR A 90 -12.44 11.99 -10.27
N THR A 91 -12.56 11.70 -11.57
CA THR A 91 -12.23 12.61 -12.67
C THR A 91 -13.40 12.61 -13.66
N ALA A 92 -13.27 13.28 -14.81
CA ALA A 92 -14.27 13.20 -15.86
C ALA A 92 -14.50 11.77 -16.38
N SER A 93 -13.51 10.87 -16.22
CA SER A 93 -13.57 9.47 -16.68
C SER A 93 -13.62 8.44 -15.56
N ILE A 94 -13.54 8.85 -14.30
CA ILE A 94 -13.52 7.97 -13.12
C ILE A 94 -14.68 8.35 -12.21
N SER A 95 -15.62 7.42 -12.04
CA SER A 95 -16.82 7.61 -11.21
C SER A 95 -16.58 7.28 -9.74
N GLU A 96 -17.51 7.66 -8.87
CA GLU A 96 -17.54 7.24 -7.46
C GLU A 96 -17.54 5.71 -7.31
N ALA A 97 -18.27 5.03 -8.19
CA ALA A 97 -18.35 3.57 -8.19
C ALA A 97 -16.97 2.95 -8.48
N ASP A 98 -16.20 3.54 -9.39
CA ASP A 98 -14.84 3.09 -9.70
C ASP A 98 -13.89 3.26 -8.51
N VAL A 99 -13.95 4.41 -7.83
CA VAL A 99 -13.14 4.68 -6.62
C VAL A 99 -13.50 3.73 -5.49
N THR A 100 -14.80 3.48 -5.28
CA THR A 100 -15.30 2.58 -4.24
C THR A 100 -14.92 1.12 -4.55
N ALA A 101 -15.08 0.69 -5.80
CA ALA A 101 -14.65 -0.64 -6.25
C ALA A 101 -13.15 -0.83 -6.07
N ALA A 102 -12.34 0.18 -6.40
CA ALA A 102 -10.90 0.15 -6.19
C ALA A 102 -10.52 0.03 -4.72
N SER A 103 -11.22 0.75 -3.83
CA SER A 103 -11.02 0.65 -2.39
C SER A 103 -11.33 -0.76 -1.87
N ASN A 104 -12.48 -1.33 -2.26
CA ASN A 104 -12.89 -2.67 -1.83
C ASN A 104 -11.92 -3.77 -2.30
N GLU A 105 -11.41 -3.67 -3.53
CA GLU A 105 -10.43 -4.62 -4.05
C GLU A 105 -9.10 -4.53 -3.28
N LEU A 106 -8.59 -3.32 -3.04
CA LEU A 106 -7.37 -3.11 -2.27
C LEU A 106 -7.54 -3.58 -0.82
N GLU A 107 -8.68 -3.30 -0.19
CA GLU A 107 -9.00 -3.83 1.14
C GLU A 107 -9.00 -5.36 1.14
N GLY A 108 -9.58 -6.00 0.11
CA GLY A 108 -9.58 -7.44 -0.07
C GLY A 108 -8.17 -8.03 -0.10
N LEU A 109 -7.28 -7.47 -0.92
CA LEU A 109 -5.88 -7.89 -1.04
C LEU A 109 -5.08 -7.67 0.26
N LEU A 110 -5.26 -6.51 0.90
CA LEU A 110 -4.61 -6.21 2.18
C LEU A 110 -5.12 -7.12 3.29
N ARG A 111 -6.41 -7.45 3.28
CA ARG A 111 -7.02 -8.38 4.25
C ARG A 111 -6.50 -9.80 4.07
N GLU A 112 -6.34 -10.26 2.83
CA GLU A 112 -5.75 -11.55 2.53
C GLU A 112 -4.31 -11.65 3.03
N LYS A 113 -3.52 -10.58 2.83
CA LYS A 113 -2.10 -10.54 3.20
C LYS A 113 -1.85 -10.30 4.69
N TYR A 114 -2.55 -9.36 5.30
CA TYR A 114 -2.26 -8.84 6.64
C TYR A 114 -3.35 -9.20 7.67
N GLY A 115 -4.39 -9.93 7.27
CA GLY A 115 -5.55 -10.21 8.10
C GLY A 115 -6.53 -9.03 8.18
N PRO A 116 -7.60 -9.14 8.99
CA PRO A 116 -8.59 -8.08 9.12
C PRO A 116 -7.97 -6.77 9.66
N GLY A 117 -8.25 -5.66 8.97
CA GLY A 117 -7.80 -4.34 9.39
C GLY A 117 -8.72 -3.70 10.44
N LYS A 118 -8.23 -2.66 11.11
CA LYS A 118 -9.03 -1.87 12.05
C LYS A 118 -9.77 -0.76 11.30
N VAL A 119 -11.09 -0.90 11.22
CA VAL A 119 -11.97 0.08 10.56
C VAL A 119 -12.28 1.23 11.51
N LYS A 120 -12.16 2.47 11.01
CA LYS A 120 -12.60 3.69 11.70
C LYS A 120 -13.35 4.57 10.69
N ARG A 121 -14.55 5.01 11.06
CA ARG A 121 -15.37 5.95 10.27
C ARG A 121 -15.52 7.27 11.01
N VAL A 122 -15.31 8.37 10.31
CA VAL A 122 -15.49 9.73 10.81
C VAL A 122 -16.18 10.54 9.71
N GLY A 123 -17.48 10.83 9.88
CA GLY A 123 -18.28 11.43 8.82
C GLY A 123 -18.31 10.55 7.57
N GLU A 124 -17.99 11.13 6.41
CA GLU A 124 -17.90 10.43 5.11
C GLU A 124 -16.53 9.75 4.88
N LEU A 125 -15.59 9.88 5.82
CA LEU A 125 -14.27 9.26 5.72
C LEU A 125 -14.29 7.88 6.42
N GLN A 126 -14.06 6.83 5.65
CA GLN A 126 -13.74 5.50 6.13
C GLN A 126 -12.23 5.27 6.03
N THR A 127 -11.64 4.73 7.10
CA THR A 127 -10.24 4.29 7.11
C THR A 127 -10.14 2.86 7.60
N VAL A 128 -9.26 2.07 6.98
CA VAL A 128 -8.92 0.72 7.41
C VAL A 128 -7.41 0.67 7.65
N ASN A 129 -7.01 0.23 8.84
CA ASN A 129 -5.63 0.30 9.28
C ASN A 129 -5.05 -1.09 9.57
N TRP A 130 -3.86 -1.35 9.06
CA TRP A 130 -3.04 -2.51 9.41
C TRP A 130 -1.72 -2.05 10.01
N LEU A 131 -1.23 -2.82 10.96
CA LEU A 131 0.05 -2.57 11.62
C LEU A 131 0.91 -3.82 11.51
N THR A 132 2.07 -3.64 10.89
CA THR A 132 3.17 -4.61 10.93
C THR A 132 4.27 -4.08 11.86
N PRO A 133 5.31 -4.88 12.19
CA PRO A 133 6.41 -4.42 13.02
C PRO A 133 7.09 -3.15 12.49
N ARG A 134 7.22 -2.99 11.17
CA ARG A 134 7.94 -1.87 10.54
C ARG A 134 7.05 -0.88 9.81
N THR A 135 5.78 -1.21 9.57
CA THR A 135 4.92 -0.43 8.67
C THR A 135 3.52 -0.25 9.22
N GLN A 136 3.03 0.97 9.16
CA GLN A 136 1.61 1.27 9.26
C GLN A 136 1.04 1.38 7.84
N ILE A 137 -0.06 0.69 7.60
CA ILE A 137 -0.76 0.70 6.32
C ILE A 137 -2.14 1.27 6.58
N THR A 138 -2.51 2.32 5.87
CA THR A 138 -3.80 2.99 6.01
C THR A 138 -4.45 3.07 4.63
N LEU A 139 -5.61 2.45 4.49
CA LEU A 139 -6.49 2.64 3.34
C LEU A 139 -7.60 3.61 3.75
N SER A 140 -7.67 4.76 3.09
CA SER A 140 -8.68 5.78 3.30
C SER A 140 -9.61 5.83 2.10
N LEU A 141 -10.91 5.96 2.33
CA LEU A 141 -11.94 6.19 1.33
C LEU A 141 -12.86 7.30 1.85
N GLY A 142 -13.08 8.34 1.07
CA GLY A 142 -14.02 9.38 1.46
C GLY A 142 -14.17 10.48 0.42
N LYS A 143 -15.13 11.36 0.68
CA LYS A 143 -15.37 12.54 -0.13
C LYS A 143 -14.42 13.67 0.23
N VAL A 144 -13.90 14.32 -0.79
CA VAL A 144 -13.08 15.53 -0.72
C VAL A 144 -13.65 16.59 -1.64
N ASP A 145 -13.14 17.82 -1.55
CA ASP A 145 -13.63 19.03 -2.24
C ASP A 145 -14.08 18.82 -3.70
N ARG A 146 -13.53 17.85 -4.43
CA ARG A 146 -13.81 17.56 -5.85
C ARG A 146 -14.43 16.19 -6.16
N GLY A 147 -14.88 15.45 -5.14
CA GLY A 147 -15.53 14.16 -5.28
C GLY A 147 -14.90 13.08 -4.42
N TRP A 148 -15.11 11.82 -4.77
CA TRP A 148 -14.61 10.69 -4.00
C TRP A 148 -13.13 10.43 -4.26
N SER A 149 -12.42 10.07 -3.20
CA SER A 149 -11.01 9.69 -3.28
C SER A 149 -10.72 8.49 -2.41
N MET A 150 -9.74 7.71 -2.86
CA MET A 150 -9.13 6.63 -2.12
C MET A 150 -7.62 6.88 -2.04
N GLU A 151 -7.05 6.65 -0.87
CA GLU A 151 -5.61 6.69 -0.63
C GLU A 151 -5.16 5.43 0.10
N LEU A 152 -4.17 4.74 -0.44
CA LEU A 152 -3.44 3.67 0.24
C LEU A 152 -2.06 4.19 0.63
N MET A 153 -1.87 4.44 1.92
CA MET A 153 -0.63 4.94 2.49
C MET A 153 0.12 3.84 3.23
N TYR A 154 1.41 3.69 2.90
CA TYR A 154 2.40 2.95 3.65
C TYR A 154 3.31 3.93 4.39
N LEU A 155 3.45 3.77 5.70
CA LEU A 155 4.31 4.61 6.53
C LEU A 155 5.32 3.74 7.29
N CYS A 156 6.62 4.06 7.16
CA CYS A 156 7.67 3.41 7.92
C CYS A 156 7.65 3.86 9.40
N ARG A 157 7.37 2.91 10.29
CA ARG A 157 7.29 3.15 11.75
C ARG A 157 8.65 3.26 12.44
N VAL A 158 9.71 2.78 11.78
CA VAL A 158 11.07 2.72 12.33
C VAL A 158 12.04 3.68 11.63
N CYS A 159 11.64 4.27 10.50
CA CYS A 159 12.42 5.27 9.76
C CYS A 159 12.10 6.72 10.21
N SER A 160 11.02 6.88 10.97
CA SER A 160 10.67 8.09 11.69
C SER A 160 11.46 8.07 13.01
N GLY A 161 12.67 8.64 13.03
CA GLY A 161 13.40 8.84 14.28
C GLY A 161 12.52 9.55 15.30
N ASP A 162 12.42 8.97 16.50
CA ASP A 162 11.60 9.35 17.66
C ASP A 162 10.11 9.72 17.43
N PRO A 163 9.16 9.08 18.14
CA PRO A 163 7.72 9.33 18.00
C PRO A 163 7.26 10.74 18.47
N ALA A 164 8.17 11.60 18.91
CA ALA A 164 7.89 12.96 19.37
C ALA A 164 7.51 13.94 18.24
N SER A 165 7.82 13.61 16.97
CA SER A 165 7.43 14.42 15.81
C SER A 165 6.20 13.88 15.08
N LYS A 166 5.24 13.33 15.83
CA LYS A 166 3.89 13.10 15.30
C LYS A 166 3.18 14.44 15.19
N THR A 167 3.53 15.21 14.17
CA THR A 167 2.61 16.24 13.70
C THR A 167 1.37 15.50 13.24
N ASN A 168 0.25 15.71 13.93
CA ASN A 168 -1.09 15.39 13.42
C ASN A 168 -1.29 16.17 12.12
N GLN A 169 -0.67 15.73 11.03
CA GLN A 169 -1.02 16.23 9.72
C GLN A 169 -2.40 15.70 9.44
N ALA A 170 -3.38 16.57 9.66
CA ALA A 170 -4.72 16.40 9.12
C ALA A 170 -4.54 16.02 7.65
N TRP A 171 -5.14 14.90 7.28
CA TRP A 171 -5.15 14.42 5.90
C TRP A 171 -5.57 15.59 4.99
N LYS A 172 -4.70 15.93 4.04
CA LYS A 172 -4.95 16.95 3.02
C LYS A 172 -4.84 16.27 1.67
N PRO A 173 -5.87 16.37 0.81
CA PRO A 173 -5.78 15.82 -0.53
C PRO A 173 -4.61 16.47 -1.29
N LEU A 174 -3.84 15.64 -2.00
CA LEU A 174 -2.83 16.14 -2.93
C LEU A 174 -3.55 16.82 -4.10
N LYS A 175 -3.30 18.13 -4.26
CA LYS A 175 -3.82 18.90 -5.40
C LYS A 175 -3.13 18.44 -6.70
N GLU A 176 -3.97 18.18 -7.69
CA GLU A 176 -3.71 18.09 -9.14
C GLU A 176 -2.31 17.61 -9.54
N ILE A 177 -2.25 16.38 -10.03
CA ILE A 177 -1.40 16.11 -11.17
C ILE A 177 -2.13 16.72 -12.37
N PRO A 178 -1.54 17.68 -13.10
CA PRO A 178 -2.17 18.18 -14.32
C PRO A 178 -2.35 17.03 -15.31
N ASP A 179 -3.56 16.86 -15.81
CA ASP A 179 -3.89 15.93 -16.88
C ASP A 179 -3.02 16.28 -18.11
N LEU A 180 -2.14 15.35 -18.50
CA LEU A 180 -1.35 15.36 -19.75
C LEU A 180 -1.34 13.97 -20.37
#